data_AF-A0A699VNI0-F1
#
_entry.id   AF-A0A699VNI0-F1
#
_cell.length_a   1.000
_cell.length_b   1.000
_cell.length_c   1.000
_cell.angle_alpha   90.00
_cell.angle_beta   90.00
_cell.angle_gamma   90.00
#
_symmetry.space_group_name_H-M   'P 1'
#
loop_
_entity.id
_entity.type
_entity.pdbx_description
1 polymer ?
#
loop_
_entity_poly.entity_id
_entity_poly.type
_entity_poly.pdbx_seq_one_letter_code
_entity_poly.pdbx_strand_id
1 'polypeptide(L)'
;FKNKKDESSLVIRNKARFIAVGYSQQEGIDYDETCTPVARIEAIRLFLAYDAHKDFIVYQMDVKTVFLNGILKEEVYVGQPLGFVSKQNPDHVYALDKALYGLKQAPRAWYDVLSQF
;
A
#
# COMPACT_ATOMS: atom_id res chain seq x y z
N PHE A 1 -16.53 10.17 6.27
CA PHE A 1 -15.30 10.82 5.76
C PHE A 1 -14.83 11.88 6.75
N LYS A 2 -13.51 12.04 6.98
CA LYS A 2 -12.97 13.10 7.86
C LYS A 2 -12.03 13.98 7.06
N ASN A 3 -12.42 15.22 6.80
CA ASN A 3 -11.56 16.18 6.13
C ASN A 3 -10.40 16.58 7.05
N LYS A 4 -9.21 16.76 6.47
CA LYS A 4 -8.10 17.39 7.17
C LYS A 4 -8.42 18.88 7.28
N LYS A 5 -8.36 19.40 8.50
CA LYS A 5 -8.55 20.81 8.80
C LYS A 5 -7.26 21.41 9.36
N ASP A 6 -7.09 22.71 9.21
CA ASP A 6 -6.04 23.48 9.88
C ASP A 6 -6.46 23.87 11.31
N GLU A 7 -5.61 24.65 11.99
CA GLU A 7 -5.87 25.15 13.36
C GLU A 7 -7.10 26.06 13.42
N SER A 8 -7.43 26.74 12.32
CA SER A 8 -8.62 27.59 12.19
C SER A 8 -9.87 26.81 11.76
N SER A 9 -9.82 25.47 11.75
CA SER A 9 -10.92 24.58 11.35
C SER A 9 -11.34 24.67 9.87
N LEU A 10 -10.54 25.31 9.01
CA LEU A 10 -10.75 25.36 7.57
C LEU A 10 -10.28 24.05 6.91
N VAL A 11 -11.02 23.59 5.91
CA VAL A 11 -10.72 22.33 5.22
C VAL A 11 -9.52 22.53 4.29
N ILE A 12 -8.40 21.90 4.63
CA ILE A 12 -7.18 21.89 3.81
C ILE A 12 -7.11 20.68 2.87
N ARG A 13 -7.78 19.57 3.19
CA ARG A 13 -7.80 18.39 2.32
C ARG A 13 -8.99 17.48 2.58
N ASN A 14 -9.69 17.07 1.52
CA ASN A 14 -10.65 15.99 1.60
C ASN A 14 -9.92 14.64 1.71
N LYS A 15 -10.27 13.82 2.71
CA LYS A 15 -9.68 12.49 2.88
C LYS A 15 -10.74 11.42 2.64
N ALA A 16 -10.44 10.55 1.69
CA ALA A 16 -11.08 9.25 1.51
C ALA A 16 -10.01 8.16 1.60
N ARG A 17 -10.41 6.97 2.05
CA ARG A 17 -9.56 5.78 2.04
C ARG A 17 -10.31 4.73 1.25
N PHE A 18 -9.69 4.26 0.17
CA PHE A 18 -10.13 3.08 -0.54
C PHE A 18 -9.17 1.95 -0.16
N ILE A 19 -9.73 0.92 0.47
CA ILE A 19 -8.98 -0.15 1.12
C ILE A 19 -9.59 -1.46 0.65
N ALA A 20 -8.75 -2.42 0.29
CA ALA A 20 -9.19 -3.76 -0.01
C ALA A 20 -9.56 -4.51 1.27
N VAL A 21 -10.58 -5.34 1.19
CA VAL A 21 -11.06 -6.15 2.31
C VAL A 21 -10.22 -7.42 2.38
N GLY A 22 -8.95 -7.30 2.81
CA GLY A 22 -7.96 -8.38 2.72
C GLY A 22 -8.32 -9.71 3.37
N TYR A 23 -9.25 -9.72 4.33
CA TYR A 23 -9.72 -10.96 4.97
C TYR A 23 -10.69 -11.77 4.08
N SER A 24 -11.24 -11.16 3.03
CA SER A 24 -12.10 -11.87 2.07
C SER A 24 -11.31 -12.56 0.97
N GLN A 25 -9.98 -12.37 0.90
CA GLN A 25 -9.13 -13.03 -0.08
C GLN A 25 -8.85 -14.48 0.32
N GLN A 26 -8.93 -15.39 -0.65
CA GLN A 26 -8.66 -16.81 -0.50
C GLN A 26 -7.28 -17.16 -1.07
N GLU A 27 -6.48 -17.88 -0.28
CA GLU A 27 -5.17 -18.37 -0.69
C GLU A 27 -5.32 -19.42 -1.82
N GLY A 28 -4.47 -19.36 -2.83
CA GLY A 28 -4.53 -20.19 -4.04
C GLY A 28 -5.64 -19.80 -5.03
N ILE A 29 -6.43 -18.76 -4.74
CA ILE A 29 -7.42 -18.18 -5.66
C ILE A 29 -7.07 -16.72 -5.93
N ASP A 30 -7.02 -15.89 -4.88
CA ASP A 30 -6.81 -14.45 -4.97
C ASP A 30 -5.35 -14.03 -4.76
N TYR A 31 -4.54 -14.92 -4.15
CA TYR A 31 -3.12 -14.74 -3.92
C TYR A 31 -2.46 -16.10 -3.60
N ASP A 32 -1.20 -16.26 -3.98
CA ASP A 32 -0.43 -17.48 -3.68
C ASP A 32 0.40 -17.37 -2.39
N GLU A 33 0.87 -16.16 -2.07
CA GLU A 33 1.77 -15.93 -0.95
C GLU A 33 1.49 -14.58 -0.28
N THR A 34 1.63 -14.52 1.04
CA THR A 34 1.64 -13.25 1.78
C THR A 34 3.08 -12.80 2.00
N CYS A 35 3.41 -11.57 1.58
CA CYS A 35 4.75 -11.01 1.76
C CYS A 35 4.73 -9.89 2.80
N THR A 36 5.73 -9.86 3.69
CA THR A 36 5.95 -8.78 4.64
C THR A 36 7.43 -8.36 4.63
N PRO A 37 7.82 -7.40 3.77
CA PRO A 37 9.18 -6.90 3.72
C PRO A 37 9.42 -5.97 4.91
N VAL A 38 9.78 -6.54 6.06
CA VAL A 38 10.19 -5.78 7.25
C VAL A 38 11.66 -6.09 7.52
N ALA A 39 12.50 -5.07 7.43
CA ALA A 39 13.90 -5.19 7.82
C ALA A 39 14.00 -5.52 9.32
N ARG A 40 14.87 -6.48 9.65
CA ARG A 40 15.11 -6.84 11.06
C ARG A 40 15.82 -5.70 11.79
N ILE A 41 15.44 -5.45 13.04
CA ILE A 41 16.01 -4.35 13.82
C ILE A 41 17.51 -4.55 14.06
N GLU A 42 17.97 -5.78 14.18
CA GLU A 42 19.38 -6.13 14.31
C GLU A 42 20.18 -5.74 13.06
N ALA A 43 19.61 -5.98 11.87
CA ALA A 43 20.24 -5.60 10.61
C ALA A 43 20.33 -4.08 10.46
N ILE A 44 19.27 -3.35 10.84
CA ILE A 44 19.26 -1.88 10.84
C ILE A 44 20.33 -1.33 11.81
N ARG A 45 20.43 -1.90 13.01
CA ARG A 45 21.45 -1.48 14.00
C ARG A 45 22.86 -1.73 13.51
N LEU A 46 23.11 -2.90 12.91
CA LEU A 46 24.41 -3.24 12.35
C LEU A 46 24.79 -2.30 11.20
N PHE A 47 23.85 -2.01 10.30
CA PHE A 47 24.02 -1.05 9.21
C PHE A 47 24.41 0.34 9.73
N LEU A 48 23.63 0.90 10.66
CA LEU A 48 23.91 2.22 11.23
C LEU A 48 25.24 2.27 12.01
N ALA A 49 25.60 1.20 12.73
CA ALA A 49 26.87 1.13 13.45
C ALA A 49 28.06 1.10 12.48
N TYR A 50 27.92 0.39 11.35
CA TYR A 50 28.93 0.35 10.30
C TYR A 50 29.08 1.71 9.61
N ASP A 51 27.96 2.35 9.26
CA ASP A 51 27.95 3.67 8.63
C ASP A 51 28.62 4.72 9.52
N ALA A 52 28.32 4.72 10.83
CA ALA A 52 28.97 5.58 11.80
C ALA A 52 30.47 5.30 11.93
N HIS A 53 30.90 4.04 11.82
CA HIS A 53 32.32 3.68 11.84
C HIS A 53 33.07 4.13 10.56
N LYS A 54 32.37 4.25 9.44
CA LYS A 54 32.93 4.65 8.14
C LYS A 54 32.74 6.13 7.81
N ASP A 55 32.18 6.91 8.75
CA ASP A 55 31.78 8.31 8.53
C ASP A 55 30.88 8.50 7.31
N PHE A 56 29.98 7.54 7.05
CA PHE A 56 29.02 7.64 5.97
C PHE A 56 27.81 8.51 6.34
N ILE A 57 27.31 9.25 5.35
CA ILE A 57 26.07 10.01 5.48
C ILE A 57 24.91 9.12 5.06
N VAL A 58 23.99 8.85 5.98
CA VAL A 58 22.78 8.07 5.73
C VAL A 58 21.61 9.00 5.41
N TYR A 59 20.88 8.69 4.35
CA TYR A 59 19.65 9.39 3.98
C TYR A 59 18.43 8.49 4.22
N GLN A 60 17.36 9.07 4.75
CA GLN A 60 16.08 8.38 4.96
C GLN A 60 15.02 8.96 4.01
N MET A 61 14.25 8.08 3.38
CA MET A 61 13.10 8.46 2.56
C MET A 61 11.83 7.78 3.07
N ASP A 62 10.78 8.57 3.31
CA ASP A 62 9.43 8.07 3.55
C ASP A 62 8.60 8.22 2.27
N VAL A 63 8.27 7.09 1.64
CA VAL A 63 7.54 7.05 0.38
C VAL A 63 6.04 7.10 0.68
N LYS A 64 5.37 8.14 0.19
CA LYS A 64 3.90 8.26 0.34
C LYS A 64 3.20 7.27 -0.57
N THR A 65 2.14 6.66 -0.05
CA THR A 65 1.23 5.77 -0.79
C THR A 65 1.95 4.65 -1.54
N VAL A 66 2.93 4.02 -0.90
CA VAL A 66 3.80 2.97 -1.48
C VAL A 66 3.05 1.90 -2.28
N PHE A 67 1.93 1.39 -1.78
CA PHE A 67 1.19 0.33 -2.45
C PHE A 67 0.58 0.78 -3.77
N LEU A 68 0.17 2.05 -3.92
CA LEU A 68 -0.34 2.56 -5.20
C LEU A 68 0.74 2.62 -6.29
N ASN A 69 2.02 2.55 -5.92
CA ASN A 69 3.11 2.43 -6.88
C ASN A 69 3.36 0.96 -7.28
N GLY A 70 2.97 0.00 -6.43
CA GLY A 70 3.07 -1.43 -6.71
C GLY A 70 2.16 -1.84 -7.87
N ILE A 71 2.72 -2.61 -8.80
CA ILE A 71 1.99 -3.16 -9.95
C ILE A 71 1.53 -4.57 -9.56
N LEU A 72 0.22 -4.82 -9.66
CA LEU A 72 -0.33 -6.16 -9.44
C LEU A 72 -0.01 -7.05 -10.66
N LYS A 73 0.43 -8.27 -10.40
CA LYS A 73 0.65 -9.28 -11.45
C LYS A 73 -0.60 -10.13 -11.66
N GLU A 74 -1.37 -10.30 -10.59
CA GLU A 74 -2.62 -11.02 -10.54
C GLU A 74 -3.80 -10.11 -10.88
N GLU A 75 -4.82 -10.65 -11.55
CA GLU A 75 -6.08 -9.93 -11.73
C GLU A 75 -6.86 -9.92 -10.42
N VAL A 76 -7.03 -8.73 -9.84
CA VAL A 76 -7.75 -8.55 -8.59
C VAL A 76 -8.94 -7.64 -8.82
N TYR A 77 -10.10 -8.07 -8.34
CA TYR A 77 -11.31 -7.26 -8.36
C TYR A 77 -11.69 -6.81 -6.95
N VAL A 78 -12.33 -5.65 -6.86
CA VAL A 78 -12.88 -5.14 -5.60
C VAL A 78 -14.32 -4.69 -5.83
N GLY A 79 -15.16 -4.96 -4.84
CA GLY A 79 -16.53 -4.47 -4.83
C GLY A 79 -16.60 -2.94 -4.93
N GLN A 80 -17.69 -2.43 -5.49
CA GLN A 80 -17.92 -0.99 -5.58
C GLN A 80 -17.98 -0.38 -4.16
N PRO A 81 -17.30 0.75 -3.91
CA PRO A 81 -17.31 1.39 -2.61
C PRO A 81 -18.73 1.89 -2.29
N LEU A 82 -19.10 1.77 -1.01
CA LEU A 82 -20.35 2.30 -0.49
C LEU A 82 -20.51 3.78 -0.86
N GLY A 83 -21.66 4.11 -1.47
CA GLY A 83 -21.96 5.46 -1.96
C GLY A 83 -21.46 5.77 -3.38
N PHE A 84 -20.73 4.86 -4.02
CA PHE A 84 -20.24 4.98 -5.40
C PHE A 84 -20.72 3.81 -6.29
N VAL A 85 -21.76 3.09 -5.86
CA VAL A 85 -22.37 2.02 -6.63
C VAL A 85 -23.10 2.60 -7.85
N SER A 86 -22.80 2.07 -9.04
CA SER A 86 -23.42 2.46 -10.30
C SER A 86 -24.91 2.07 -10.30
N LYS A 87 -25.77 3.00 -10.75
CA LYS A 87 -27.20 2.71 -10.90
C LYS A 87 -27.48 1.80 -12.09
N GLN A 88 -26.67 1.91 -13.14
CA GLN A 88 -26.81 1.11 -14.36
C GLN A 88 -26.25 -0.30 -14.16
N ASN A 89 -25.13 -0.40 -13.41
CA ASN A 89 -24.41 -1.65 -13.21
C ASN A 89 -24.14 -1.89 -11.71
N PRO A 90 -25.20 -2.16 -10.91
CA PRO A 90 -25.05 -2.28 -9.46
C PRO A 90 -24.18 -3.47 -9.03
N ASP A 91 -24.19 -4.55 -9.81
CA ASP A 91 -23.49 -5.80 -9.48
C ASP A 91 -22.06 -5.88 -10.03
N HIS A 92 -21.58 -4.82 -10.70
CA HIS A 92 -20.22 -4.80 -11.22
C HIS A 92 -19.18 -4.66 -10.11
N VAL A 93 -17.96 -5.07 -10.43
CA VAL A 93 -16.76 -4.90 -9.61
C VAL A 93 -15.73 -4.06 -10.35
N TYR A 94 -14.79 -3.48 -9.62
CA TYR A 94 -13.67 -2.75 -10.20
C TYR A 94 -12.45 -3.66 -10.30
N ALA A 95 -11.84 -3.71 -11.49
CA ALA A 95 -10.52 -4.30 -11.67
C ALA A 95 -9.45 -3.35 -11.12
N LEU A 96 -8.44 -3.89 -10.44
CA LEU A 96 -7.35 -3.12 -9.85
C LEU A 96 -6.09 -3.20 -10.71
N ASP A 97 -5.67 -2.06 -11.25
CA ASP A 97 -4.38 -1.94 -11.95
C ASP A 97 -3.19 -1.78 -11.00
N LYS A 98 -3.45 -1.32 -9.78
CA LYS A 98 -2.45 -0.99 -8.76
C LYS A 98 -2.78 -1.68 -7.44
N ALA A 99 -1.73 -1.99 -6.68
CA ALA A 99 -1.90 -2.58 -5.37
C ALA A 99 -2.58 -1.59 -4.40
N LEU A 100 -3.52 -2.10 -3.62
CA LEU A 100 -4.21 -1.36 -2.57
C LEU A 100 -3.79 -1.85 -1.18
N TYR A 101 -3.87 -0.94 -0.20
CA TYR A 101 -3.76 -1.32 1.20
C TYR A 101 -4.83 -2.37 1.52
N GLY A 102 -4.43 -3.40 2.26
CA GLY A 102 -5.30 -4.51 2.62
C GLY A 102 -5.14 -5.74 1.72
N LEU A 103 -4.59 -5.63 0.51
CA LEU A 103 -4.28 -6.81 -0.30
C LEU A 103 -3.11 -7.59 0.29
N LYS A 104 -3.20 -8.92 0.30
CA LYS A 104 -2.16 -9.83 0.79
C LYS A 104 -0.85 -9.75 0.00
N GLN A 105 -0.96 -9.48 -1.30
CA GLN A 105 0.13 -9.35 -2.26
C GLN A 105 0.66 -7.93 -2.42
N ALA A 106 -0.01 -6.90 -1.89
CA ALA A 106 0.41 -5.51 -2.05
C ALA A 106 1.86 -5.21 -1.60
N PRO A 107 2.36 -5.78 -0.49
CA PRO A 107 3.74 -5.56 -0.09
C PRO A 107 4.75 -6.16 -1.07
N ARG A 108 4.44 -7.31 -1.68
CA ARG A 108 5.27 -7.93 -2.73
C ARG A 108 5.30 -7.08 -3.99
N ALA A 109 4.12 -6.66 -4.45
CA ALA A 109 3.98 -5.79 -5.62
C ALA A 109 4.80 -4.49 -5.47
N TRP A 110 4.85 -3.93 -4.26
CA TRP A 110 5.72 -2.79 -3.96
C TRP A 110 7.21 -3.17 -3.98
N TYR A 111 7.60 -4.26 -3.32
CA TYR A 111 8.99 -4.71 -3.27
C TYR A 111 9.57 -5.00 -4.65
N ASP A 112 8.79 -5.63 -5.53
CA ASP A 112 9.19 -5.95 -6.91
C ASP A 112 9.46 -4.67 -7.72
N VAL A 113 8.66 -3.61 -7.52
CA VAL A 113 8.89 -2.31 -8.15
C VAL A 113 10.12 -1.62 -7.57
N LEU A 114 10.28 -1.64 -6.24
CA LEU A 114 11.41 -1.01 -5.56
C LEU A 114 12.74 -1.67 -5.96
N SER A 115 12.75 -2.99 -6.17
CA SER A 115 13.94 -3.78 -6.48
C SER A 115 14.40 -3.65 -7.94
N GLN A 116 13.66 -2.94 -8.79
CA GLN A 116 14.04 -2.63 -10.18
C GLN A 116 14.88 -1.35 -10.30
N PHE A 117 15.03 -0.60 -9.20
CA PHE A 117 15.87 0.59 -9.11
C PHE A 117 17.21 0.26 -8.45
#